data_AF-A0A1U7GFV9-F1
#
_entry.id   AF-A0A1U7GFV9-F1
#
_cell.length_a   1.000
_cell.length_b   1.000
_cell.length_c   1.000
_cell.angle_alpha   90.00
_cell.angle_beta   90.00
_cell.angle_gamma   90.00
#
_symmetry.space_group_name_H-M   'P 1'
#
loop_
_entity.id
_entity.type
_entity.pdbx_description
1 polymer ?
#
loop_
_entity_poly.entity_id
_entity_poly.type
_entity_poly.pdbx_seq_one_letter_code
_entity_poly.pdbx_strand_id
1 'polypeptide(L)'
;MDAYKDSALRRFAKGAVLALGFGTIWAAVVFWLGSTVLYNGIGQEVPRAEMIQVASDGTPRIDSYPFNDYSQRSSRDLEGREIPNGSTAGDIIQYLYLAGEPRSWPAALAGPPWTSRIKPFFNERDPKAIWYFILDGGSGRTGSFVGYERVSNRRIGYLGMSGFRTTPVPLEERIPSSAPVTSYIQWGSSVPASVYSLSSPSLGAAPSDVPPRLAHIFDGNILRVVDLADGSVRTAFESPEPIVSLAIPYLFSYFGQGAADEKGATRAILVRTPGKVFRLDHAYNVIGTFVIPPEVPPNASLNWYEARDGSAVVTFEPPTPAETVYDNQTRNVTLYQVAADGAIRKATTVELANGSPLASGRAMLGLTAAAIPAPVPLLVVEAAAASNDSNRNYPAALGAILRASIPGLIAVAVLATALAVAAWRRARAFGLPANERAGWAAFVGLFGLPGWVGFRLHRRWPARAACPRCGARAPRDRPSCLACGEAFPAPAATGIEIFA
;
A
#
# COMPACT_ATOMS: atom_id res chain seq x y z
N MET A 1 -16.25 -31.88 -45.28
CA MET A 1 -14.80 -31.80 -44.94
C MET A 1 -14.46 -30.44 -44.31
N ASP A 2 -15.42 -29.80 -43.62
CA ASP A 2 -15.33 -28.41 -43.12
C ASP A 2 -14.86 -28.28 -41.66
N ALA A 3 -14.40 -29.37 -41.06
CA ALA A 3 -14.12 -29.47 -39.63
C ALA A 3 -12.84 -28.75 -39.14
N TYR A 4 -12.13 -28.00 -40.00
CA TYR A 4 -10.80 -27.46 -39.66
C TYR A 4 -10.60 -25.97 -39.98
N LYS A 5 -11.65 -25.15 -39.83
CA LYS A 5 -11.50 -23.67 -39.82
C LYS A 5 -11.58 -23.06 -38.42
N ASP A 6 -11.24 -23.82 -37.37
CA ASP A 6 -10.87 -23.17 -36.11
C ASP A 6 -9.54 -22.44 -36.33
N SER A 7 -9.63 -21.12 -36.53
CA SER A 7 -8.49 -20.24 -36.72
C SER A 7 -7.50 -20.40 -35.57
N ALA A 8 -6.20 -20.26 -35.87
CA ALA A 8 -5.16 -20.33 -34.84
C ALA A 8 -5.48 -19.40 -33.65
N LEU A 9 -6.02 -18.22 -33.94
CA LEU A 9 -6.47 -17.25 -32.94
C LEU A 9 -7.49 -17.84 -31.95
N ARG A 10 -8.51 -18.56 -32.44
CA ARG A 10 -9.52 -19.17 -31.56
C ARG A 10 -8.90 -20.24 -30.65
N ARG A 11 -7.90 -20.98 -31.12
CA ARG A 11 -7.18 -21.98 -30.32
C ARG A 11 -6.32 -21.31 -29.25
N PHE A 12 -5.61 -20.24 -29.60
CA PHE A 12 -4.85 -19.44 -28.63
C PHE A 12 -5.75 -18.82 -27.58
N ALA A 13 -6.90 -18.25 -27.98
CA ALA A 13 -7.87 -17.70 -27.03
C ALA A 13 -8.39 -18.75 -26.04
N LYS A 14 -8.77 -19.94 -26.52
CA LYS A 14 -9.15 -21.08 -25.65
C LYS A 14 -8.01 -21.45 -24.69
N GLY A 15 -6.79 -21.57 -25.20
CA GLY A 15 -5.61 -21.86 -24.37
C GLY A 15 -5.32 -20.78 -23.34
N ALA A 16 -5.49 -19.50 -23.69
CA ALA A 16 -5.32 -18.36 -22.79
C ALA A 16 -6.35 -18.37 -21.65
N VAL A 17 -7.63 -18.61 -21.96
CA VAL A 17 -8.68 -18.74 -20.92
C VAL A 17 -8.37 -19.88 -19.95
N LEU A 18 -7.96 -21.05 -20.47
CA LEU A 18 -7.58 -22.19 -19.64
C LEU A 18 -6.32 -21.91 -18.80
N ALA A 19 -5.33 -21.24 -19.39
CA ALA A 19 -4.12 -20.85 -18.68
C ALA A 19 -4.42 -19.86 -17.55
N LEU A 20 -5.24 -18.84 -17.81
CA LEU A 20 -5.65 -17.87 -16.79
C LEU A 20 -6.42 -18.56 -15.65
N GLY A 21 -7.42 -19.37 -15.97
CA GLY A 21 -8.20 -20.09 -14.95
C GLY A 21 -7.34 -21.02 -14.08
N PHE A 22 -6.45 -21.81 -14.70
CA PHE A 22 -5.51 -22.65 -13.95
C PHE A 22 -4.53 -21.81 -13.12
N GLY A 23 -3.95 -20.75 -13.71
CA GLY A 23 -2.99 -19.88 -13.04
C GLY A 23 -3.56 -19.21 -11.79
N THR A 24 -4.82 -18.75 -11.85
CA THR A 24 -5.51 -18.17 -10.69
C THR A 24 -5.69 -19.20 -9.56
N ILE A 25 -6.17 -20.41 -9.88
CA ILE A 25 -6.34 -21.47 -8.87
C ILE A 25 -5.00 -21.89 -8.28
N TRP A 26 -3.99 -22.07 -9.14
CA TRP A 26 -2.63 -22.41 -8.72
C TRP A 26 -2.06 -21.37 -7.75
N ALA A 27 -2.11 -20.09 -8.13
CA ALA A 27 -1.62 -19.00 -7.29
C ALA A 27 -2.34 -18.98 -5.93
N ALA A 28 -3.67 -19.10 -5.91
CA ALA A 28 -4.45 -19.14 -4.69
C ALA A 28 -4.05 -20.30 -3.76
N VAL A 29 -3.90 -21.52 -4.31
CA VAL A 29 -3.51 -22.71 -3.54
C VAL A 29 -2.08 -22.60 -3.02
N VAL A 30 -1.13 -22.17 -3.86
CA VAL A 30 0.28 -22.02 -3.45
C VAL A 30 0.43 -20.92 -2.42
N PHE A 31 -0.22 -19.76 -2.59
CA PHE A 31 -0.21 -18.71 -1.58
C PHE A 31 -0.81 -19.19 -0.27
N TRP A 32 -1.98 -19.85 -0.30
CA TRP A 32 -2.61 -20.36 0.91
C TRP A 32 -1.75 -21.40 1.65
N LEU A 33 -1.23 -22.40 0.94
CA LEU A 33 -0.36 -23.41 1.55
C LEU A 33 0.95 -22.80 2.05
N GLY A 34 1.60 -22.00 1.21
CA GLY A 34 2.87 -21.37 1.53
C GLY A 34 2.75 -20.42 2.70
N SER A 35 1.75 -19.53 2.71
CA SER A 35 1.49 -18.65 3.84
C SER A 35 1.18 -19.46 5.09
N THR A 36 0.37 -20.52 5.00
CA THR A 36 0.07 -21.39 6.15
C THR A 36 1.34 -22.02 6.73
N VAL A 37 2.26 -22.51 5.89
CA VAL A 37 3.54 -23.06 6.34
C VAL A 37 4.44 -21.98 6.94
N LEU A 38 4.50 -20.79 6.34
CA LEU A 38 5.29 -19.67 6.85
C LEU A 38 4.74 -19.13 8.18
N TYR A 39 3.41 -19.04 8.34
CA TYR A 39 2.74 -18.54 9.54
C TYR A 39 2.72 -19.57 10.69
N ASN A 40 2.55 -20.85 10.37
CA ASN A 40 2.42 -21.93 11.36
C ASN A 40 3.69 -22.79 11.46
N GLY A 41 4.84 -22.28 11.00
CA GLY A 41 6.12 -22.95 11.14
C GLY A 41 6.30 -23.42 12.58
N ILE A 42 6.31 -24.74 12.76
CA ILE A 42 6.15 -25.40 14.07
C ILE A 42 7.20 -24.89 15.05
N GLY A 43 6.75 -24.28 16.15
CA GLY A 43 7.60 -23.90 17.28
C GLY A 43 8.31 -22.55 17.18
N GLN A 44 8.00 -21.71 16.18
CA GLN A 44 8.48 -20.32 16.18
C GLN A 44 7.70 -19.52 17.24
N GLU A 45 8.41 -18.89 18.17
CA GLU A 45 7.82 -17.84 19.00
C GLU A 45 7.26 -16.74 18.07
N VAL A 46 6.05 -16.27 18.35
CA VAL A 46 5.44 -15.21 17.54
C VAL A 46 6.37 -13.99 17.58
N PRO A 47 6.87 -13.51 16.42
CA PRO A 47 7.76 -12.37 16.40
C PRO A 47 7.12 -11.19 17.11
N ARG A 48 7.87 -10.60 18.05
CA ARG A 48 7.40 -9.44 18.80
C ARG A 48 7.62 -8.19 17.95
N ALA A 49 6.58 -7.38 17.82
CA ALA A 49 6.70 -6.05 17.25
C ALA A 49 7.24 -5.11 18.32
N GLU A 50 8.27 -4.35 17.96
CA GLU A 50 8.81 -3.28 18.78
C GLU A 50 8.46 -1.92 18.20
N MET A 51 8.10 -1.00 19.09
CA MET A 51 7.81 0.39 18.74
C MET A 51 8.32 1.35 19.80
N ILE A 52 8.70 2.55 19.37
CA ILE A 52 9.03 3.64 20.29
C ILE A 52 7.74 4.15 20.93
N GLN A 53 7.78 4.22 22.25
CA GLN A 53 6.84 4.97 23.06
C GLN A 53 7.61 6.03 23.84
N VAL A 54 6.92 7.10 24.23
CA VAL A 54 7.53 8.18 25.01
C VAL A 54 6.64 8.43 26.22
N ALA A 55 7.23 8.41 27.41
CA ALA A 55 6.49 8.65 28.64
C ALA A 55 6.11 10.15 28.77
N SER A 56 5.18 10.54 29.66
CA SER A 56 4.74 11.94 29.77
C SER A 56 5.84 12.93 30.20
N ASP A 57 6.92 12.40 30.80
CA ASP A 57 8.14 13.11 31.17
C ASP A 57 9.12 13.28 29.99
N GLY A 58 8.80 12.76 28.80
CA GLY A 58 9.65 12.79 27.62
C GLY A 58 10.65 11.63 27.52
N THR A 59 10.64 10.67 28.46
CA THR A 59 11.56 9.53 28.44
C THR A 59 11.17 8.54 27.32
N PRO A 60 12.04 8.29 26.32
CA PRO A 60 11.78 7.30 25.29
C PRO A 60 11.97 5.88 25.83
N ARG A 61 11.11 4.96 25.40
CA ARG A 61 11.17 3.53 25.70
C ARG A 61 10.73 2.70 24.50
N ILE A 62 11.05 1.41 24.54
CA ILE A 62 10.71 0.43 23.51
C ILE A 62 9.68 -0.51 24.10
N ASP A 63 8.51 -0.53 23.45
CA ASP A 63 7.45 -1.45 23.81
C ASP A 63 7.45 -2.61 22.84
N SER A 64 7.44 -3.82 23.38
CA SER A 64 7.49 -5.08 22.65
C SER A 64 6.21 -5.87 22.91
N TYR A 65 5.52 -6.31 21.87
CA TYR A 65 4.31 -7.13 22.00
C TYR A 65 4.18 -8.10 20.81
N PRO A 66 3.65 -9.31 21.02
CA PRO A 66 3.31 -10.19 19.91
C PRO A 66 2.08 -9.65 19.18
N PHE A 67 2.06 -9.74 17.84
CA PHE A 67 0.97 -9.17 17.01
C PHE A 67 -0.42 -9.72 17.33
N ASN A 68 -0.50 -10.95 17.86
CA ASN A 68 -1.75 -11.62 18.19
C ASN A 68 -2.18 -11.45 19.65
N ASP A 69 -1.35 -10.86 20.52
CA ASP A 69 -1.66 -10.73 21.95
C ASP A 69 -1.01 -9.48 22.57
N TYR A 70 -1.71 -8.35 22.49
CA TYR A 70 -1.31 -7.10 23.14
C TYR A 70 -1.24 -7.19 24.68
N SER A 71 -1.84 -8.21 25.31
CA SER A 71 -1.75 -8.38 26.77
C SER A 71 -0.35 -8.76 27.24
N GLN A 72 0.46 -9.36 26.36
CA GLN A 72 1.84 -9.75 26.64
C GLN A 72 2.84 -8.61 26.37
N ARG A 73 2.40 -7.36 26.43
CA ARG A 73 3.27 -6.20 26.27
C ARG A 73 4.36 -6.19 27.36
N SER A 74 5.59 -6.02 26.93
CA SER A 74 6.73 -5.68 27.79
C SER A 74 7.30 -4.33 27.36
N SER A 75 7.96 -3.63 28.28
CA SER A 75 8.58 -2.34 28.01
C SER A 75 10.04 -2.39 28.47
N ARG A 76 10.94 -1.80 27.70
CA ARG A 76 12.35 -1.64 28.04
C ARG A 76 12.82 -0.23 27.70
N ASP A 77 13.83 0.29 28.40
CA ASP A 77 14.46 1.54 28.00
C ASP A 77 15.34 1.37 26.75
N LEU A 78 15.98 2.45 26.29
CA LEU A 78 16.85 2.41 25.13
C LEU A 78 18.12 1.58 25.36
N GLU A 79 18.51 1.38 26.63
CA GLU A 79 19.64 0.55 27.05
C GLU A 79 19.25 -0.93 27.22
N GLY A 80 17.96 -1.28 27.03
CA GLY A 80 17.45 -2.64 27.11
C GLY A 80 17.08 -3.12 28.52
N ARG A 81 17.09 -2.24 29.53
CA ARG A 81 16.63 -2.58 30.88
C ARG A 81 15.11 -2.65 30.92
N GLU A 82 14.56 -3.73 31.46
CA GLU A 82 13.12 -3.92 31.58
C GLU A 82 12.48 -2.89 32.53
N ILE A 83 11.32 -2.39 32.12
CA ILE A 83 10.50 -1.48 32.92
C ILE A 83 9.33 -2.31 33.49
N PRO A 84 9.15 -2.37 34.82
CA PRO A 84 8.11 -3.21 35.44
C PRO A 84 6.70 -2.93 34.89
N ASN A 85 6.00 -4.02 34.51
CA ASN A 85 4.63 -3.98 34.01
C ASN A 85 3.67 -3.51 35.13
N GLY A 86 3.28 -2.24 35.10
CA GLY A 86 2.33 -1.66 36.07
C GLY A 86 2.25 -0.14 36.07
N SER A 87 3.29 0.57 35.61
CA SER A 87 3.34 2.04 35.60
C SER A 87 2.96 2.70 34.27
N THR A 88 2.67 1.94 33.22
CA THR A 88 3.01 2.39 31.85
C THR A 88 1.85 2.75 30.93
N ALA A 89 0.64 2.23 31.14
CA ALA A 89 -0.44 2.40 30.15
C ALA A 89 -1.04 3.82 30.10
N GLY A 90 -1.10 4.51 31.24
CA GLY A 90 -1.66 5.87 31.31
C GLY A 90 -0.65 6.99 31.01
N ASP A 91 0.64 6.66 31.01
CA ASP A 91 1.74 7.64 31.02
C ASP A 91 2.46 7.70 29.66
N ILE A 92 1.73 7.63 28.54
CA ILE A 92 2.34 7.62 27.20
C ILE A 92 1.86 8.82 26.40
N ILE A 93 2.83 9.57 25.89
CA ILE A 93 2.60 10.61 24.90
C ILE A 93 2.31 9.94 23.57
N GLN A 94 1.14 10.24 23.02
CA GLN A 94 0.82 9.94 21.63
C GLN A 94 1.57 10.89 20.70
N TYR A 95 2.13 10.34 19.62
CA TYR A 95 2.84 11.14 18.64
C TYR A 95 1.90 11.86 17.67
N LEU A 96 2.38 12.98 17.14
CA LEU A 96 1.83 13.68 16.00
C LEU A 96 2.60 13.26 14.74
N TYR A 97 1.89 12.75 13.74
CA TYR A 97 2.48 12.24 12.50
C TYR A 97 2.63 13.34 11.45
N LEU A 98 3.87 13.61 11.03
CA LEU A 98 4.21 14.55 9.97
C LEU A 98 4.75 13.79 8.75
N ALA A 99 3.96 13.69 7.69
CA ALA A 99 4.40 13.04 6.46
C ALA A 99 5.57 13.82 5.81
N GLY A 100 6.41 13.13 5.07
CA GLY A 100 7.38 13.78 4.18
C GLY A 100 6.73 14.27 2.89
N GLU A 101 7.55 14.84 2.02
CA GLU A 101 7.15 15.24 0.67
C GLU A 101 6.48 14.07 -0.08
N PRO A 102 5.26 14.27 -0.63
CA PRO A 102 4.60 13.24 -1.40
C PRO A 102 5.41 12.93 -2.65
N ARG A 103 5.69 11.65 -2.90
CA ARG A 103 6.36 11.24 -4.15
C ARG A 103 5.43 11.39 -5.35
N SER A 104 5.97 11.89 -6.44
CA SER A 104 5.25 12.36 -7.63
C SER A 104 4.67 11.24 -8.54
N TRP A 105 4.68 9.96 -8.17
CA TRP A 105 4.37 8.87 -9.11
C TRP A 105 3.78 7.61 -8.42
N PRO A 106 2.78 6.88 -9.00
CA PRO A 106 2.11 7.07 -10.29
C PRO A 106 0.77 7.81 -10.20
N ALA A 107 0.49 8.50 -9.08
CA ALA A 107 -0.72 9.33 -8.93
C ALA A 107 -0.87 10.38 -10.04
N ALA A 108 0.20 10.73 -10.75
CA ALA A 108 0.16 11.60 -11.92
C ALA A 108 -0.65 11.02 -13.10
N LEU A 109 -0.72 9.69 -13.27
CA LEU A 109 -1.41 9.08 -14.42
C LEU A 109 -2.91 8.85 -14.20
N ALA A 110 -3.32 8.52 -12.97
CA ALA A 110 -4.72 8.20 -12.66
C ALA A 110 -5.42 9.28 -11.81
N GLY A 111 -4.68 10.31 -11.38
CA GLY A 111 -5.11 11.20 -10.29
C GLY A 111 -5.28 10.44 -8.96
N PRO A 112 -5.54 11.15 -7.86
CA PRO A 112 -5.98 10.51 -6.62
C PRO A 112 -7.28 9.72 -6.86
N PRO A 113 -7.47 8.48 -6.35
CA PRO A 113 -8.79 7.84 -6.37
C PRO A 113 -9.86 8.71 -5.68
N TRP A 114 -11.14 8.52 -6.00
CA TRP A 114 -12.22 9.34 -5.41
C TRP A 114 -12.22 9.34 -3.87
N THR A 115 -11.91 8.20 -3.27
CA THR A 115 -11.77 8.04 -1.81
C THR A 115 -10.66 8.90 -1.20
N SER A 116 -9.68 9.35 -2.00
CA SER A 116 -8.62 10.26 -1.58
C SER A 116 -8.82 11.70 -2.04
N ARG A 117 -10.03 12.03 -2.45
CA ARG A 117 -10.47 13.39 -2.78
C ARG A 117 -11.48 13.95 -1.80
N ILE A 118 -12.05 13.12 -0.91
CA ILE A 118 -13.09 13.54 0.03
C ILE A 118 -12.64 13.32 1.46
N LYS A 119 -12.81 14.34 2.31
CA LYS A 119 -12.66 14.21 3.77
C LYS A 119 -13.86 14.83 4.49
N PRO A 120 -14.51 14.09 5.41
CA PRO A 120 -15.55 14.64 6.26
C PRO A 120 -14.96 15.42 7.44
N PHE A 121 -15.72 16.41 7.90
CA PHE A 121 -15.45 17.26 9.05
C PHE A 121 -16.75 17.48 9.83
N PHE A 122 -16.64 17.60 11.14
CA PHE A 122 -17.77 17.90 12.02
C PHE A 122 -17.73 19.33 12.48
N ASN A 123 -18.91 19.93 12.63
CA ASN A 123 -19.07 21.18 13.36
C ASN A 123 -19.59 20.85 14.77
N GLU A 124 -18.76 20.98 15.80
CA GLU A 124 -19.22 20.68 17.17
C GLU A 124 -20.27 21.67 17.69
N ARG A 125 -20.37 22.88 17.10
CA ARG A 125 -21.42 23.86 17.45
C ARG A 125 -22.77 23.53 16.80
N ASP A 126 -22.77 22.78 15.69
CA ASP A 126 -23.97 22.22 15.07
C ASP A 126 -23.74 20.73 14.72
N PRO A 127 -23.95 19.82 15.68
CA PRO A 127 -23.71 18.39 15.50
C PRO A 127 -24.56 17.73 14.39
N LYS A 128 -25.58 18.43 13.88
CA LYS A 128 -26.37 17.96 12.74
C LYS A 128 -25.67 18.24 11.42
N ALA A 129 -24.74 19.18 11.36
CA ALA A 129 -23.97 19.51 10.17
C ALA A 129 -22.74 18.61 10.02
N ILE A 130 -22.59 18.01 8.83
CA ILE A 130 -21.37 17.37 8.38
C ILE A 130 -20.87 18.09 7.12
N TRP A 131 -19.60 18.43 7.10
CA TRP A 131 -18.96 19.12 5.98
C TRP A 131 -18.00 18.17 5.28
N TYR A 132 -18.01 18.15 3.96
CA TYR A 132 -17.07 17.37 3.16
C TYR A 132 -16.17 18.30 2.38
N PHE A 133 -14.87 18.26 2.63
CA PHE A 133 -13.92 18.86 1.70
C PHE A 133 -13.74 17.94 0.50
N ILE A 134 -14.01 18.45 -0.70
CA ILE A 134 -13.90 17.72 -1.96
C ILE A 134 -12.81 18.38 -2.80
N LEU A 135 -11.72 17.66 -3.02
CA LEU A 135 -10.63 18.05 -3.90
C LEU A 135 -10.97 17.71 -5.34
N ASP A 136 -10.81 18.67 -6.24
CA ASP A 136 -10.93 18.42 -7.67
C ASP A 136 -9.76 17.53 -8.15
N GLY A 137 -10.05 16.56 -9.00
CA GLY A 137 -9.05 15.64 -9.53
C GLY A 137 -8.11 16.25 -10.57
N GLY A 138 -8.35 17.50 -10.96
CA GLY A 138 -7.56 18.22 -11.94
C GLY A 138 -6.14 18.57 -11.48
N SER A 139 -5.31 19.02 -12.42
CA SER A 139 -3.92 19.42 -12.19
C SER A 139 -3.75 20.59 -11.22
N GLY A 140 -4.76 21.46 -11.10
CA GLY A 140 -4.74 22.62 -10.20
C GLY A 140 -5.06 22.34 -8.74
N ARG A 141 -5.34 21.07 -8.35
CA ARG A 141 -5.66 20.61 -6.98
C ARG A 141 -6.37 21.66 -6.11
N THR A 142 -7.49 22.17 -6.58
CA THR A 142 -8.36 23.05 -5.79
C THR A 142 -9.51 22.25 -5.21
N GLY A 143 -10.00 22.58 -4.02
CA GLY A 143 -11.18 21.94 -3.44
C GLY A 143 -12.19 22.92 -2.86
N SER A 144 -13.32 22.40 -2.44
CA SER A 144 -14.35 23.18 -1.74
C SER A 144 -15.04 22.31 -0.72
N PHE A 145 -15.63 22.96 0.28
CA PHE A 145 -16.44 22.28 1.27
C PHE A 145 -17.90 22.24 0.80
N VAL A 146 -18.56 21.12 1.05
CA VAL A 146 -20.00 20.94 0.85
C VAL A 146 -20.62 20.43 2.14
N GLY A 147 -21.56 21.19 2.70
CA GLY A 147 -22.22 20.87 3.96
C GLY A 147 -23.53 20.14 3.74
N TYR A 148 -23.81 19.14 4.56
CA TYR A 148 -25.08 18.41 4.59
C TYR A 148 -25.56 18.27 6.04
N GLU A 149 -26.87 18.29 6.22
CA GLU A 149 -27.52 17.90 7.45
C GLU A 149 -27.53 16.36 7.52
N ARG A 150 -26.87 15.80 8.53
CA ARG A 150 -26.53 14.37 8.68
C ARG A 150 -27.74 13.43 8.64
N VAL A 151 -28.90 13.89 9.11
CA VAL A 151 -30.11 13.05 9.20
C VAL A 151 -30.93 13.11 7.91
N SER A 152 -31.18 14.31 7.39
CA SER A 152 -32.03 14.52 6.22
C SER A 152 -31.27 14.41 4.90
N ASN A 153 -29.94 14.41 4.94
CA ASN A 153 -29.04 14.64 3.80
C ASN A 153 -29.35 15.94 3.04
N ARG A 154 -30.04 16.89 3.66
CA ARG A 154 -30.31 18.20 3.08
C ARG A 154 -29.02 18.97 2.99
N ARG A 155 -28.68 19.47 1.80
CA ARG A 155 -27.51 20.33 1.61
C ARG A 155 -27.66 21.63 2.40
N ILE A 156 -26.68 21.94 3.23
CA ILE A 156 -26.59 23.17 4.04
C ILE A 156 -26.05 24.30 3.17
N GLY A 157 -24.99 24.04 2.41
CA GLY A 157 -24.35 25.03 1.55
C GLY A 157 -22.97 24.60 1.09
N TYR A 158 -22.21 25.57 0.64
CA TYR A 158 -20.84 25.42 0.16
C TYR A 158 -19.94 26.43 0.83
N LEU A 159 -18.65 26.08 0.93
CA LEU A 159 -17.62 26.91 1.54
C LEU A 159 -16.38 26.94 0.63
N GLY A 160 -16.00 28.14 0.21
CA GLY A 160 -14.81 28.42 -0.61
C GLY A 160 -13.97 29.54 0.01
N MET A 161 -12.99 30.06 -0.74
CA MET A 161 -12.10 31.15 -0.30
C MET A 161 -12.86 32.42 0.11
N SER A 162 -14.02 32.69 -0.50
CA SER A 162 -14.86 33.85 -0.16
C SER A 162 -15.89 33.57 0.96
N GLY A 163 -15.79 32.43 1.64
CA GLY A 163 -16.69 32.05 2.74
C GLY A 163 -17.93 31.28 2.30
N PHE A 164 -18.95 31.29 3.17
CA PHE A 164 -20.18 30.50 3.02
C PHE A 164 -21.06 30.99 1.85
N ARG A 165 -21.70 30.05 1.15
CA ARG A 165 -22.72 30.34 0.13
C ARG A 165 -23.71 29.21 -0.06
N THR A 166 -24.86 29.53 -0.66
CA THR A 166 -25.92 28.57 -0.97
C THR A 166 -25.78 27.93 -2.37
N THR A 167 -24.93 28.50 -3.22
CA THR A 167 -24.63 28.01 -4.59
C THR A 167 -23.25 27.36 -4.66
N PRO A 168 -22.97 26.49 -5.65
CA PRO A 168 -21.65 25.89 -5.81
C PRO A 168 -20.51 26.91 -5.89
N VAL A 169 -19.34 26.56 -5.35
CA VAL A 169 -18.14 27.43 -5.36
C VAL A 169 -17.58 27.52 -6.80
N PRO A 170 -17.50 28.73 -7.39
CA PRO A 170 -16.81 28.99 -8.67
C PRO A 170 -15.35 28.55 -8.62
N LEU A 171 -14.78 28.23 -9.76
CA LEU A 171 -13.43 27.63 -9.83
C LEU A 171 -12.36 28.55 -9.20
N GLU A 172 -12.47 29.85 -9.43
CA GLU A 172 -11.58 30.91 -8.94
C GLU A 172 -11.66 31.13 -7.43
N GLU A 173 -12.74 30.67 -6.78
CA GLU A 173 -12.92 30.77 -5.33
C GLU A 173 -12.65 29.44 -4.62
N ARG A 174 -12.27 28.38 -5.32
CA ARG A 174 -11.93 27.11 -4.67
C ARG A 174 -10.64 27.26 -3.88
N ILE A 175 -10.54 26.52 -2.78
CA ILE A 175 -9.41 26.54 -1.87
C ILE A 175 -8.27 25.74 -2.51
N PRO A 176 -7.12 26.35 -2.82
CA PRO A 176 -5.95 25.61 -3.29
C PRO A 176 -5.47 24.62 -2.24
N SER A 177 -5.03 23.43 -2.66
CA SER A 177 -4.43 22.46 -1.75
C SER A 177 -3.39 21.58 -2.44
N SER A 178 -2.17 21.61 -1.92
CA SER A 178 -1.08 20.77 -2.42
C SER A 178 -1.13 19.34 -1.88
N ALA A 179 -1.82 19.12 -0.76
CA ALA A 179 -1.85 17.85 -0.07
C ALA A 179 -2.80 16.82 -0.71
N PRO A 180 -2.50 15.51 -0.61
CA PRO A 180 -3.49 14.46 -0.84
C PRO A 180 -4.49 14.38 0.33
N VAL A 181 -5.80 14.32 0.04
CA VAL A 181 -6.85 14.31 1.08
C VAL A 181 -6.82 13.02 1.92
N THR A 182 -6.22 11.93 1.41
CA THR A 182 -6.07 10.65 2.11
C THR A 182 -5.20 10.65 3.34
N SER A 183 -4.38 11.69 3.60
CA SER A 183 -3.70 11.77 4.89
C SER A 183 -4.72 12.20 5.96
N TYR A 184 -5.54 11.23 6.39
CA TYR A 184 -6.66 11.40 7.31
C TYR A 184 -6.29 12.21 8.57
N ILE A 185 -5.02 12.18 8.96
CA ILE A 185 -4.50 12.79 10.20
C ILE A 185 -4.10 14.27 10.02
N GLN A 186 -3.91 14.78 8.79
CA GLN A 186 -3.16 16.04 8.59
C GLN A 186 -4.02 17.29 8.37
N TRP A 187 -5.30 17.16 8.05
CA TRP A 187 -6.11 18.30 7.55
C TRP A 187 -7.07 18.91 8.58
N GLY A 188 -7.08 18.42 9.83
CA GLY A 188 -7.98 18.97 10.84
C GLY A 188 -8.06 18.12 12.10
N SER A 189 -8.61 18.72 13.15
CA SER A 189 -8.88 18.12 14.46
C SER A 189 -10.19 17.33 14.50
N SER A 190 -10.96 17.34 13.40
CA SER A 190 -12.19 16.55 13.30
C SER A 190 -11.87 15.07 13.52
N VAL A 191 -12.70 14.40 14.32
CA VAL A 191 -12.71 12.94 14.52
C VAL A 191 -12.39 12.26 13.19
N PRO A 192 -11.55 11.19 13.15
CA PRO A 192 -11.44 10.32 11.99
C PRO A 192 -12.80 9.65 11.72
N ALA A 193 -13.73 10.40 11.13
CA ALA A 193 -14.92 9.86 10.53
C ALA A 193 -14.52 9.30 9.19
N SER A 194 -14.64 7.99 9.09
CA SER A 194 -14.77 7.37 7.79
C SER A 194 -16.10 7.82 7.17
N VAL A 195 -16.13 8.01 5.85
CA VAL A 195 -17.40 8.13 5.10
C VAL A 195 -18.35 6.95 5.35
N TYR A 196 -17.83 5.84 5.90
CA TYR A 196 -18.58 4.63 6.25
C TYR A 196 -19.02 4.56 7.73
N SER A 197 -18.53 5.43 8.62
CA SER A 197 -18.90 5.43 10.04
C SER A 197 -19.90 6.55 10.33
N LEU A 198 -21.19 6.21 10.32
CA LEU A 198 -22.28 7.16 10.59
C LEU A 198 -22.57 7.35 12.08
N SER A 199 -21.91 6.62 12.98
CA SER A 199 -22.02 6.79 14.43
C SER A 199 -20.73 7.36 14.99
N SER A 200 -20.70 8.68 15.18
CA SER A 200 -19.72 9.31 16.06
C SER A 200 -20.38 9.48 17.43
N PRO A 201 -19.83 8.91 18.51
CA PRO A 201 -20.29 9.24 19.86
C PRO A 201 -20.18 10.77 20.04
N SER A 202 -21.11 11.37 20.78
CA SER A 202 -21.03 12.77 21.18
C SER A 202 -19.82 12.97 22.08
N LEU A 203 -18.66 13.25 21.51
CA LEU A 203 -17.40 13.38 22.23
C LEU A 203 -17.09 14.86 22.42
N GLY A 204 -16.89 15.24 23.68
CA GLY A 204 -16.47 16.59 24.04
C GLY A 204 -14.98 16.76 23.75
N ALA A 205 -14.63 17.73 22.91
CA ALA A 205 -13.26 18.18 22.79
C ALA A 205 -12.75 18.66 24.16
N ALA A 206 -11.54 18.26 24.54
CA ALA A 206 -10.90 18.86 25.70
C ALA A 206 -10.57 20.33 25.37
N PRO A 207 -10.52 21.23 26.37
CA PRO A 207 -10.11 22.63 26.13
C PRO A 207 -8.72 22.77 25.49
N SER A 208 -7.85 21.76 25.63
CA SER A 208 -6.52 21.69 25.03
C SER A 208 -6.50 21.17 23.60
N ASP A 209 -7.61 20.66 23.07
CA ASP A 209 -7.74 20.18 21.70
C ASP A 209 -8.05 21.36 20.76
N VAL A 210 -7.54 21.31 19.52
CA VAL A 210 -7.98 22.27 18.49
C VAL A 210 -9.46 22.00 18.17
N PRO A 211 -10.35 23.00 18.19
CA PRO A 211 -11.79 22.77 17.98
C PRO A 211 -12.10 22.00 16.68
N PRO A 212 -12.90 20.92 16.71
CA PRO A 212 -13.19 20.08 15.53
C PRO A 212 -13.72 20.83 14.29
N ARG A 213 -14.40 21.97 14.50
CA ARG A 213 -14.90 22.88 13.46
C ARG A 213 -13.81 23.55 12.63
N LEU A 214 -12.55 23.51 13.07
CA LEU A 214 -11.43 24.15 12.37
C LEU A 214 -10.75 23.16 11.42
N ALA A 215 -11.00 23.32 10.12
CA ALA A 215 -10.27 22.58 9.09
C ALA A 215 -9.01 23.34 8.67
N HIS A 216 -7.89 22.61 8.56
CA HIS A 216 -6.57 23.15 8.27
C HIS A 216 -6.15 22.70 6.88
N ILE A 217 -6.00 23.65 5.97
CA ILE A 217 -5.66 23.38 4.55
C ILE A 217 -4.44 24.18 4.19
N PHE A 218 -3.45 23.54 3.60
CA PHE A 218 -2.24 24.21 3.14
C PHE A 218 -2.04 24.09 1.64
N ASP A 219 -1.41 25.10 1.06
CA ASP A 219 -0.97 25.15 -0.32
C ASP A 219 0.23 26.07 -0.47
N GLY A 220 1.28 25.57 -1.14
CA GLY A 220 2.57 26.26 -1.18
C GLY A 220 3.01 26.64 0.23
N ASN A 221 3.22 27.92 0.47
CA ASN A 221 3.71 28.45 1.75
C ASN A 221 2.60 28.82 2.74
N ILE A 222 1.32 28.65 2.37
CA ILE A 222 0.20 29.23 3.11
C ILE A 222 -0.57 28.13 3.83
N LEU A 223 -0.71 28.27 5.15
CA LEU A 223 -1.68 27.54 5.96
C LEU A 223 -2.96 28.39 6.12
N ARG A 224 -4.08 27.81 5.70
CA ARG A 224 -5.42 28.38 5.86
C ARG A 224 -6.20 27.60 6.91
N VAL A 225 -7.08 28.31 7.60
CA VAL A 225 -8.04 27.75 8.54
C VAL A 225 -9.43 28.08 8.05
N VAL A 226 -10.26 27.05 7.95
CA VAL A 226 -11.68 27.17 7.65
C VAL A 226 -12.45 26.91 8.93
N ASP A 227 -13.17 27.91 9.43
CA ASP A 227 -14.10 27.74 10.53
C ASP A 227 -15.46 27.34 9.97
N LEU A 228 -15.84 26.08 10.18
CA LEU A 228 -17.07 25.49 9.66
C LEU A 228 -18.33 26.01 10.37
N ALA A 229 -18.20 26.57 11.57
CA ALA A 229 -19.33 27.16 12.28
C ALA A 229 -19.58 28.59 11.80
N ASP A 230 -18.52 29.37 11.64
CA ASP A 230 -18.62 30.76 11.22
C ASP A 230 -18.68 30.89 9.69
N GLY A 231 -18.38 29.83 8.96
CA GLY A 231 -18.38 29.79 7.49
C GLY A 231 -17.31 30.69 6.88
N SER A 232 -16.17 30.82 7.55
CA SER A 232 -15.08 31.74 7.17
C SER A 232 -13.81 30.98 6.79
N VAL A 233 -12.99 31.61 5.93
CA VAL A 233 -11.66 31.12 5.56
C VAL A 233 -10.67 32.24 5.80
N ARG A 234 -9.57 31.95 6.51
CA ARG A 234 -8.48 32.91 6.72
C ARG A 234 -7.12 32.27 6.56
N THR A 235 -6.14 33.07 6.16
CA THR A 235 -4.73 32.71 6.32
C THR A 235 -4.39 32.72 7.80
N ALA A 236 -3.79 31.63 8.29
CA ALA A 236 -3.43 31.47 9.68
C ALA A 236 -1.92 31.51 9.89
N PHE A 237 -1.14 31.04 8.91
CA PHE A 237 0.31 31.05 8.95
C PHE A 237 0.89 31.05 7.53
N GLU A 238 2.03 31.70 7.35
CA GLU A 238 2.80 31.70 6.11
C GLU A 238 4.25 31.31 6.40
N SER A 239 4.72 30.24 5.77
CA SER A 239 6.08 29.72 5.93
C SER A 239 7.04 30.32 4.89
N PRO A 240 8.35 30.36 5.19
CA PRO A 240 9.35 30.77 4.21
C PRO A 240 9.54 29.74 3.08
N GLU A 241 9.22 28.47 3.34
CA GLU A 241 9.35 27.34 2.42
C GLU A 241 7.97 26.68 2.21
N PRO A 242 7.74 25.97 1.09
CA PRO A 242 6.49 25.24 0.89
C PRO A 242 6.18 24.27 2.02
N ILE A 243 4.94 24.29 2.49
CA ILE A 243 4.44 23.37 3.50
C ILE A 243 4.30 21.98 2.88
N VAL A 244 4.88 21.00 3.55
CA VAL A 244 4.90 19.59 3.17
C VAL A 244 3.78 18.82 3.85
N SER A 245 3.60 19.05 5.15
CA SER A 245 2.57 18.37 5.94
C SER A 245 2.21 19.19 7.18
N LEU A 246 1.06 18.86 7.76
CA LEU A 246 0.63 19.38 9.06
C LEU A 246 0.40 18.21 10.00
N ALA A 247 0.57 18.45 11.30
CA ALA A 247 0.01 17.59 12.32
C ALA A 247 -0.79 18.45 13.30
N ILE A 248 -2.09 18.20 13.35
CA ILE A 248 -3.01 18.90 14.24
C ILE A 248 -3.21 17.97 15.45
N PRO A 249 -3.01 18.46 16.69
CA PRO A 249 -3.38 17.69 17.87
C PRO A 249 -4.90 17.49 17.84
N TYR A 250 -5.31 16.29 17.44
CA TYR A 250 -6.70 15.90 17.38
C TYR A 250 -7.12 15.23 18.69
N LEU A 251 -8.41 15.35 19.00
CA LEU A 251 -9.16 14.82 20.14
C LEU A 251 -8.47 13.63 20.87
N PHE A 252 -7.52 13.90 21.77
CA PHE A 252 -6.89 12.83 22.58
C PHE A 252 -7.91 12.17 23.51
N SER A 253 -8.89 12.96 23.95
CA SER A 253 -10.10 12.53 24.62
C SER A 253 -10.89 11.45 23.85
N TYR A 254 -10.79 11.39 22.51
CA TYR A 254 -11.53 10.46 21.66
C TYR A 254 -11.18 9.00 21.93
N PHE A 255 -9.89 8.69 22.08
CA PHE A 255 -9.42 7.32 22.29
C PHE A 255 -9.47 6.89 23.76
N GLY A 256 -9.88 7.78 24.67
CA GLY A 256 -9.70 7.58 26.12
C GLY A 256 -8.23 7.39 26.50
N GLN A 257 -7.32 7.85 25.63
CA GLN A 257 -5.87 7.72 25.78
C GLN A 257 -5.31 9.09 26.13
N GLY A 258 -4.78 9.19 27.35
CA GLY A 258 -4.27 10.43 27.93
C GLY A 258 -4.61 10.44 29.41
N ALA A 259 -3.61 10.60 30.26
CA ALA A 259 -3.85 10.74 31.69
C ALA A 259 -4.73 11.97 31.96
N ALA A 260 -5.52 11.94 33.05
CA ALA A 260 -6.50 12.98 33.35
C ALA A 260 -5.90 14.40 33.45
N ASP A 261 -4.61 14.47 33.72
CA ASP A 261 -3.78 15.66 33.83
C ASP A 261 -3.24 16.19 32.47
N GLU A 262 -3.28 15.41 31.38
CA GLU A 262 -2.98 15.92 30.03
C GLU A 262 -4.06 16.86 29.48
N LYS A 263 -5.26 16.88 30.08
CA LYS A 263 -6.38 17.75 29.67
C LYS A 263 -6.08 19.25 29.78
N GLY A 264 -5.01 19.64 30.48
CA GLY A 264 -4.62 21.04 30.66
C GLY A 264 -3.51 21.53 29.74
N ALA A 265 -2.76 20.64 29.07
CA ALA A 265 -1.61 21.04 28.26
C ALA A 265 -2.04 21.31 26.80
N THR A 266 -1.99 22.57 26.38
CA THR A 266 -2.22 22.97 24.99
C THR A 266 -1.08 22.45 24.11
N ARG A 267 -1.35 21.42 23.31
CA ARG A 267 -0.37 20.87 22.35
C ARG A 267 -0.25 21.78 21.13
N ALA A 268 0.96 21.85 20.57
CA ALA A 268 1.23 22.71 19.43
C ALA A 268 0.62 22.15 18.13
N ILE A 269 0.20 23.04 17.24
CA ILE A 269 -0.01 22.71 15.83
C ILE A 269 1.35 22.64 15.15
N LEU A 270 1.65 21.54 14.46
CA LEU A 270 2.94 21.35 13.79
C LEU A 270 2.80 21.60 12.30
N VAL A 271 3.63 22.48 11.76
CA VAL A 271 3.73 22.76 10.31
C VAL A 271 5.10 22.35 9.81
N ARG A 272 5.15 21.34 8.95
CA ARG A 272 6.40 20.84 8.36
C ARG A 272 6.65 21.45 7.00
N THR A 273 7.89 21.85 6.77
CA THR A 273 8.52 22.20 5.49
C THR A 273 9.64 21.19 5.21
N PRO A 274 10.34 21.25 4.07
CA PRO A 274 11.43 20.32 3.78
C PRO A 274 12.56 20.38 4.82
N GLY A 275 12.89 21.59 5.31
CA GLY A 275 13.98 21.79 6.27
C GLY A 275 13.58 22.05 7.72
N LYS A 276 12.30 22.31 8.03
CA LYS A 276 11.88 22.76 9.37
C LYS A 276 10.51 22.22 9.79
N VAL A 277 10.30 22.11 11.09
CA VAL A 277 8.98 21.97 11.72
C VAL A 277 8.73 23.22 12.58
N PHE A 278 7.71 23.99 12.22
CA PHE A 278 7.22 25.10 13.03
C PHE A 278 6.20 24.60 14.04
N ARG A 279 6.34 25.01 15.30
CA ARG A 279 5.36 24.79 16.37
C ARG A 279 4.53 26.05 16.50
N LEU A 280 3.23 25.91 16.35
CA LEU A 280 2.27 27.01 16.49
C LEU A 280 1.39 26.78 17.72
N ASP A 281 1.05 27.84 18.44
CA ASP A 281 -0.04 27.79 19.41
C ASP A 281 -1.42 27.74 18.71
N HIS A 282 -2.51 27.70 19.47
CA HIS A 282 -3.88 27.69 18.91
C HIS A 282 -4.32 29.05 18.35
N ALA A 283 -3.56 30.11 18.62
CA ALA A 283 -3.71 31.42 17.98
C ALA A 283 -2.83 31.53 16.71
N TYR A 284 -2.14 30.46 16.33
CA TYR A 284 -1.25 30.35 15.16
C TYR A 284 0.03 31.18 15.25
N ASN A 285 0.43 31.59 16.46
CA ASN A 285 1.74 32.21 16.67
C ASN A 285 2.84 31.15 16.69
N VAL A 286 3.98 31.45 16.08
CA VAL A 286 5.16 30.56 16.14
C VAL A 286 5.74 30.59 17.56
N ILE A 287 5.67 29.46 18.26
CA ILE A 287 6.21 29.29 19.62
C ILE A 287 7.53 28.49 19.64
N GLY A 288 7.93 27.90 18.52
CA GLY A 288 9.19 27.19 18.41
C GLY A 288 9.47 26.73 16.97
N THR A 289 10.73 26.45 16.68
CA THR A 289 11.16 25.91 15.38
C THR A 289 12.17 24.80 15.58
N PHE A 290 11.89 23.64 15.00
CA PHE A 290 12.84 22.53 14.92
C PHE A 290 13.45 22.51 13.52
N VAL A 291 14.79 22.52 13.44
CA VAL A 291 15.52 22.35 12.18
C VAL A 291 15.66 20.85 11.93
N ILE A 292 15.11 20.38 10.81
CA ILE A 292 15.22 18.99 10.40
C ILE A 292 16.69 18.72 10.02
N PRO A 293 17.35 17.73 10.66
CA PRO A 293 18.73 17.42 10.33
C PRO A 293 18.91 17.03 8.86
N PRO A 294 20.01 17.43 8.20
CA PRO A 294 20.21 17.20 6.77
C PRO A 294 20.26 15.72 6.37
N GLU A 295 20.55 14.82 7.31
CA GLU A 295 20.49 13.37 7.09
C GLU A 295 19.06 12.81 6.98
N VAL A 296 18.05 13.57 7.40
CA VAL A 296 16.64 13.19 7.26
C VAL A 296 16.14 13.61 5.87
N PRO A 297 15.82 12.67 4.97
CA PRO A 297 15.34 13.02 3.64
C PRO A 297 14.03 13.83 3.72
N PRO A 298 13.78 14.80 2.82
CA PRO A 298 12.52 15.57 2.79
C PRO A 298 11.27 14.69 2.71
N ASN A 299 11.38 13.51 2.10
CA ASN A 299 10.29 12.54 1.97
C ASN A 299 10.13 11.58 3.17
N ALA A 300 11.05 11.59 4.15
CA ALA A 300 10.94 10.74 5.33
C ALA A 300 9.81 11.27 6.22
N SER A 301 9.08 10.40 6.92
CA SER A 301 8.05 10.85 7.87
C SER A 301 8.64 11.07 9.25
N LEU A 302 8.04 11.96 10.04
CA LEU A 302 8.41 12.21 11.43
C LEU A 302 7.26 11.84 12.35
N ASN A 303 7.57 11.20 13.49
CA ASN A 303 6.64 11.08 14.61
C ASN A 303 7.11 12.01 15.72
N TRP A 304 6.26 12.95 16.13
CA TRP A 304 6.58 13.98 17.10
C TRP A 304 5.87 13.73 18.44
N TYR A 305 6.64 13.45 19.48
CA TYR A 305 6.14 13.20 20.83
C TYR A 305 6.48 14.41 21.70
N GLU A 306 5.51 15.29 21.98
CA GLU A 306 5.72 16.52 22.76
C GLU A 306 5.42 16.29 24.25
N ALA A 307 6.42 16.53 25.10
CA ALA A 307 6.29 16.46 26.55
C ALA A 307 5.74 17.76 27.15
N ARG A 308 5.36 17.72 28.43
CA ARG A 308 4.70 18.84 29.12
C ARG A 308 5.55 20.08 29.28
N ASP A 309 6.86 19.91 29.41
CA ASP A 309 7.82 21.01 29.51
C ASP A 309 8.13 21.66 28.16
N GLY A 310 7.45 21.22 27.09
CA GLY A 310 7.64 21.68 25.72
C GLY A 310 8.81 21.01 25.01
N SER A 311 9.59 20.16 25.68
CA SER A 311 10.56 19.29 25.03
C SER A 311 9.84 18.24 24.17
N ALA A 312 10.57 17.60 23.27
CA ALA A 312 10.00 16.58 22.41
C ALA A 312 10.98 15.44 22.11
N VAL A 313 10.43 14.28 21.77
CA VAL A 313 11.17 13.23 21.07
C VAL A 313 10.64 13.18 19.64
N VAL A 314 11.53 13.29 18.67
CA VAL A 314 11.19 13.18 17.25
C VAL A 314 11.79 11.90 16.72
N THR A 315 10.97 11.02 16.15
CA THR A 315 11.49 9.80 15.53
C THR A 315 11.32 9.85 14.02
N PHE A 316 12.30 9.29 13.31
CA PHE A 316 12.16 8.99 11.89
C PHE A 316 12.74 7.61 11.60
N GLU A 317 12.14 6.95 10.62
CA GLU A 317 12.64 5.68 10.09
C GLU A 317 13.45 5.99 8.82
N PRO A 318 14.79 5.88 8.83
CA PRO A 318 15.57 5.97 7.60
C PRO A 318 15.05 4.97 6.57
N PRO A 319 15.07 5.33 5.26
CA PRO A 319 14.73 4.38 4.22
C PRO A 319 15.58 3.12 4.36
N THR A 320 14.95 1.96 4.43
CA THR A 320 15.66 0.69 4.43
C THR A 320 16.62 0.66 3.23
N PRO A 321 17.83 0.11 3.34
CA PRO A 321 18.65 -0.13 2.15
C PRO A 321 17.91 -1.01 1.13
N ALA A 322 18.14 -0.77 -0.16
CA ALA A 322 17.50 -1.54 -1.25
C ALA A 322 17.76 -3.06 -1.13
N GLU A 323 18.89 -3.43 -0.53
CA GLU A 323 19.35 -4.82 -0.37
C GLU A 323 18.61 -5.57 0.74
N THR A 324 18.09 -4.85 1.73
CA THR A 324 17.44 -5.39 2.94
C THR A 324 15.96 -5.08 3.03
N VAL A 325 15.34 -4.53 1.98
CA VAL A 325 13.87 -4.30 1.89
C VAL A 325 13.07 -5.53 2.26
N TYR A 326 13.62 -6.69 1.88
CA TYR A 326 13.04 -8.00 2.05
C TYR A 326 13.68 -8.77 3.19
N ASP A 327 14.43 -8.10 4.04
CA ASP A 327 14.92 -8.64 5.30
C ASP A 327 14.50 -7.67 6.41
N ASN A 328 13.19 -7.46 6.47
CA ASN A 328 12.59 -6.41 7.28
C ASN A 328 12.42 -6.80 8.74
N GLN A 329 13.01 -7.92 9.22
CA GLN A 329 12.80 -8.39 10.60
C GLN A 329 13.09 -7.32 11.64
N THR A 330 14.04 -6.44 11.33
CA THR A 330 14.33 -5.25 12.09
C THR A 330 14.22 -4.00 11.24
N ARG A 331 14.00 -2.87 11.92
CA ARG A 331 14.04 -1.53 11.34
C ARG A 331 14.88 -0.63 12.22
N ASN A 332 15.66 0.24 11.61
CA ASN A 332 16.38 1.27 12.33
C ASN A 332 15.45 2.46 12.51
N VAL A 333 15.37 2.98 13.73
CA VAL A 333 14.65 4.21 14.06
C VAL A 333 15.63 5.15 14.73
N THR A 334 15.74 6.36 14.20
CA THR A 334 16.55 7.41 14.82
C THR A 334 15.63 8.34 15.61
N LEU A 335 16.00 8.56 16.87
CA LEU A 335 15.33 9.42 17.82
C LEU A 335 16.17 10.68 18.04
N TYR A 336 15.53 11.84 17.95
CA TYR A 336 16.08 13.11 18.37
C TYR A 336 15.36 13.57 19.64
N GLN A 337 16.10 13.76 20.72
CA GLN A 337 15.60 14.45 21.91
C GLN A 337 15.79 15.95 21.70
N VAL A 338 14.68 16.68 21.69
CA VAL A 338 14.59 18.09 21.31
C VAL A 338 14.19 18.90 22.53
N ALA A 339 14.92 19.98 22.80
CA ALA A 339 14.61 20.93 23.86
C ALA A 339 13.36 21.76 23.52
N ALA A 340 12.80 22.46 24.50
CA ALA A 340 11.62 23.31 24.31
C ALA A 340 11.82 24.45 23.29
N ASP A 341 13.06 24.89 23.06
CA ASP A 341 13.43 25.88 22.04
C ASP A 341 13.61 25.28 20.63
N GLY A 342 13.53 23.95 20.49
CA GLY A 342 13.74 23.25 19.23
C GLY A 342 15.17 22.73 19.00
N ALA A 343 16.11 22.98 19.91
CA ALA A 343 17.48 22.50 19.79
C ALA A 343 17.59 20.98 20.05
N ILE A 344 18.34 20.26 19.22
CA ILE A 344 18.61 18.83 19.40
C ILE A 344 19.63 18.64 20.53
N ARG A 345 19.26 17.93 21.58
CA ARG A 345 20.13 17.58 22.71
C ARG A 345 20.85 16.26 22.51
N LYS A 346 20.15 15.27 21.97
CA LYS A 346 20.67 13.91 21.79
C LYS A 346 20.06 13.29 20.54
N ALA A 347 20.88 12.59 19.76
CA ALA A 347 20.45 11.71 18.67
C ALA A 347 20.80 10.27 19.04
N THR A 348 19.89 9.32 18.82
CA THR A 348 20.12 7.91 19.12
C THR A 348 19.43 7.06 18.08
N THR A 349 20.16 6.14 17.45
CA THR A 349 19.58 5.16 16.53
C THR A 349 19.41 3.85 17.27
N VAL A 350 18.21 3.29 17.21
CA VAL A 350 17.90 1.97 17.78
C VAL A 350 17.37 1.05 16.70
N GLU A 351 17.72 -0.22 16.82
CA GLU A 351 17.16 -1.28 16.01
C GLU A 351 15.93 -1.83 16.72
N LEU A 352 14.80 -1.86 16.03
CA LEU A 352 13.52 -2.37 16.53
C LEU A 352 13.09 -3.57 15.71
N ALA A 353 12.62 -4.62 16.38
CA ALA A 353 11.92 -5.69 15.69
C ALA A 353 10.63 -5.17 15.03
N ASN A 354 10.38 -5.49 13.77
CA ASN A 354 9.13 -5.07 13.10
C ASN A 354 7.94 -6.00 13.44
N GLY A 355 8.22 -7.13 14.08
CA GLY A 355 7.29 -8.20 14.44
C GLY A 355 6.67 -8.94 13.26
N SER A 356 7.16 -8.76 12.03
CA SER A 356 6.57 -9.41 10.86
C SER A 356 6.55 -10.93 11.06
N PRO A 357 5.37 -11.57 11.12
CA PRO A 357 5.26 -13.02 11.23
C PRO A 357 5.62 -13.72 9.92
N LEU A 358 5.60 -12.98 8.82
CA LEU A 358 6.06 -13.49 7.54
C LEU A 358 7.56 -13.74 7.68
N ALA A 359 7.98 -14.96 7.30
CA ALA A 359 9.37 -15.26 7.02
C ALA A 359 10.00 -14.12 6.20
N SER A 360 11.32 -13.92 6.33
CA SER A 360 12.05 -12.85 5.66
C SER A 360 11.47 -12.58 4.27
N GLY A 361 11.29 -11.32 3.87
CA GLY A 361 10.73 -10.97 2.57
C GLY A 361 11.31 -11.77 1.38
N ARG A 362 12.52 -12.32 1.47
CA ARG A 362 13.06 -13.32 0.52
C ARG A 362 12.20 -14.59 0.40
N ALA A 363 11.72 -15.15 1.50
CA ALA A 363 10.78 -16.26 1.52
C ALA A 363 9.45 -15.88 0.85
N MET A 364 8.96 -14.65 1.07
CA MET A 364 7.76 -14.15 0.39
C MET A 364 7.98 -13.99 -1.12
N LEU A 365 9.14 -13.46 -1.56
CA LEU A 365 9.49 -13.40 -2.99
C LEU A 365 9.59 -14.81 -3.61
N GLY A 366 10.17 -15.76 -2.89
CA GLY A 366 10.20 -17.17 -3.30
C GLY A 366 8.79 -17.76 -3.43
N LEU A 367 7.91 -17.48 -2.46
CA LEU A 367 6.51 -17.90 -2.49
C LEU A 367 5.77 -17.27 -3.68
N THR A 368 5.96 -15.98 -3.93
CA THR A 368 5.39 -15.28 -5.09
C THR A 368 5.85 -15.90 -6.41
N ALA A 369 7.14 -16.21 -6.55
CA ALA A 369 7.66 -16.88 -7.75
C ALA A 369 7.09 -18.30 -7.93
N ALA A 370 6.86 -19.04 -6.85
CA ALA A 370 6.22 -20.35 -6.90
C ALA A 370 4.72 -20.26 -7.23
N ALA A 371 4.02 -19.25 -6.70
CA ALA A 371 2.61 -18.99 -6.94
C ALA A 371 2.35 -18.44 -8.35
N ILE A 372 3.32 -17.72 -8.92
CA ILE A 372 3.26 -17.14 -10.26
C ILE A 372 4.42 -17.70 -11.10
N PRO A 373 4.37 -18.98 -11.50
CA PRO A 373 5.41 -19.63 -12.29
C PRO A 373 5.29 -19.23 -13.77
N ALA A 374 5.22 -17.93 -14.05
CA ALA A 374 5.00 -17.31 -15.34
C ALA A 374 5.80 -16.00 -15.42
N PRO A 375 6.80 -15.89 -16.33
CA PRO A 375 7.70 -14.73 -16.35
C PRO A 375 7.02 -13.37 -16.48
N VAL A 376 6.08 -13.21 -17.42
CA VAL A 376 5.42 -11.91 -17.65
C VAL A 376 4.51 -11.50 -16.49
N PRO A 377 3.57 -12.36 -16.01
CA PRO A 377 2.75 -12.02 -14.85
C PRO A 377 3.57 -11.71 -13.59
N LEU A 378 4.66 -12.44 -13.35
CA LEU A 378 5.54 -12.18 -12.20
C LEU A 378 6.16 -10.78 -12.27
N LEU A 379 6.72 -10.39 -13.43
CA LEU A 379 7.26 -9.04 -13.63
C LEU A 379 6.21 -7.94 -13.42
N VAL A 380 4.97 -8.17 -13.84
CA VAL A 380 3.86 -7.22 -13.63
C VAL A 380 3.54 -7.07 -12.15
N VAL A 381 3.53 -8.17 -11.38
CA VAL A 381 3.29 -8.13 -9.93
C VAL A 381 4.44 -7.41 -9.20
N GLU A 382 5.69 -7.68 -9.56
CA GLU A 382 6.85 -6.98 -8.98
C GLU A 382 6.84 -5.47 -9.33
N ALA A 383 6.44 -5.11 -10.55
CA ALA A 383 6.24 -3.72 -10.94
C ALA A 383 5.13 -3.04 -10.13
N ALA A 384 4.00 -3.73 -9.93
CA ALA A 384 2.91 -3.22 -9.10
C ALA A 384 3.35 -3.07 -7.62
N ALA A 385 4.11 -4.03 -7.09
CA ALA A 385 4.67 -3.96 -5.73
C ALA A 385 5.62 -2.75 -5.59
N ALA A 386 6.44 -2.47 -6.59
CA ALA A 386 7.34 -1.31 -6.60
C ALA A 386 6.58 0.03 -6.57
N SER A 387 5.35 0.07 -7.10
CA SER A 387 4.51 1.27 -7.03
C SER A 387 3.95 1.55 -5.63
N ASN A 388 3.97 0.56 -4.74
CA ASN A 388 3.54 0.69 -3.34
C ASN A 388 4.70 1.07 -2.39
N ASP A 389 5.94 1.17 -2.89
CA ASP A 389 7.09 1.54 -2.06
C ASP A 389 7.05 3.06 -1.74
N SER A 390 6.63 3.39 -0.52
CA SER A 390 6.60 4.77 -0.03
C SER A 390 7.98 5.35 0.28
N ASN A 391 9.05 4.54 0.25
CA ASN A 391 10.41 4.90 0.67
C ASN A 391 11.40 5.02 -0.50
N ARG A 392 11.04 4.62 -1.73
CA ARG A 392 11.80 4.94 -2.96
C ARG A 392 10.96 5.58 -4.07
N ASN A 393 11.63 6.20 -5.04
CA ASN A 393 10.97 6.51 -6.32
C ASN A 393 10.79 5.20 -7.12
N TYR A 394 9.85 5.20 -8.07
CA TYR A 394 9.49 3.97 -8.79
C TYR A 394 10.67 3.24 -9.45
N PRO A 395 11.59 3.91 -10.18
CA PRO A 395 12.76 3.21 -10.76
C PRO A 395 13.68 2.58 -9.71
N ALA A 396 13.94 3.27 -8.59
CA ALA A 396 14.78 2.73 -7.53
C ALA A 396 14.09 1.60 -6.76
N ALA A 397 12.78 1.71 -6.53
CA ALA A 397 11.94 0.65 -5.97
C ALA A 397 12.00 -0.59 -6.86
N LEU A 398 11.64 -0.44 -8.14
CA LEU A 398 11.64 -1.53 -9.12
C LEU A 398 13.02 -2.19 -9.23
N GLY A 399 14.09 -1.39 -9.29
CA GLY A 399 15.46 -1.90 -9.32
C GLY A 399 15.86 -2.67 -8.05
N ALA A 400 15.35 -2.29 -6.88
CA ALA A 400 15.54 -3.02 -5.63
C ALA A 400 14.75 -4.35 -5.63
N ILE A 401 13.47 -4.29 -6.01
CA ILE A 401 12.58 -5.45 -6.12
C ILE A 401 13.15 -6.49 -7.08
N LEU A 402 13.53 -6.06 -8.30
CA LEU A 402 14.05 -6.97 -9.32
C LEU A 402 15.35 -7.62 -8.88
N ARG A 403 16.27 -6.88 -8.24
CA ARG A 403 17.52 -7.42 -7.71
C ARG A 403 17.27 -8.50 -6.65
N ALA A 404 16.37 -8.23 -5.70
CA ALA A 404 16.00 -9.19 -4.68
C ALA A 404 15.30 -10.44 -5.27
N SER A 405 14.58 -10.26 -6.37
CA SER A 405 13.80 -11.31 -7.05
C SER A 405 14.59 -12.11 -8.07
N ILE A 406 15.87 -11.79 -8.34
CA ILE A 406 16.70 -12.47 -9.36
C ILE A 406 16.64 -14.00 -9.24
N PRO A 407 16.84 -14.62 -8.05
CA PRO A 407 16.81 -16.07 -7.95
C PRO A 407 15.46 -16.68 -8.37
N GLY A 408 14.36 -16.06 -7.95
CA GLY A 408 13.00 -16.48 -8.32
C GLY A 408 12.73 -16.30 -9.82
N LEU A 409 13.13 -15.15 -10.38
CA LEU A 409 13.00 -14.86 -11.80
C LEU A 409 13.79 -15.86 -12.67
N ILE A 410 15.01 -16.21 -12.28
CA ILE A 410 15.82 -17.23 -12.96
C ILE A 410 15.12 -18.59 -12.88
N ALA A 411 14.66 -19.01 -11.70
CA ALA A 411 13.97 -20.28 -11.53
C ALA A 411 12.72 -20.38 -12.42
N VAL A 412 11.90 -19.32 -12.44
CA VAL A 412 10.70 -19.23 -13.29
C VAL A 412 11.07 -19.22 -14.77
N ALA A 413 12.12 -18.50 -15.18
CA ALA A 413 12.58 -18.46 -16.56
C ALA A 413 13.12 -19.83 -17.05
N VAL A 414 13.87 -20.54 -16.22
CA VAL A 414 14.37 -21.90 -16.51
C VAL A 414 13.20 -22.86 -16.68
N LEU A 415 12.25 -22.85 -15.74
CA LEU A 415 11.05 -23.68 -15.81
C LEU A 415 10.23 -23.36 -17.07
N ALA A 416 9.96 -22.09 -17.34
CA ALA A 416 9.21 -21.65 -18.52
C ALA A 416 9.91 -22.05 -19.83
N THR A 417 11.23 -21.94 -19.90
CA THR A 417 12.03 -22.37 -21.06
C THR A 417 11.93 -23.87 -21.27
N ALA A 418 12.06 -24.67 -20.21
CA ALA A 418 11.92 -26.13 -20.29
C ALA A 418 10.52 -26.54 -20.79
N LEU A 419 9.48 -25.89 -20.28
CA LEU A 419 8.09 -26.10 -20.72
C LEU A 419 7.86 -25.65 -22.16
N ALA A 420 8.45 -24.53 -22.59
CA ALA A 420 8.37 -24.06 -23.97
C ALA A 420 9.04 -25.04 -24.95
N VAL A 421 10.21 -25.59 -24.59
CA VAL A 421 10.88 -26.64 -25.35
C VAL A 421 10.01 -27.90 -25.41
N ALA A 422 9.37 -28.29 -24.30
CA ALA A 422 8.43 -29.40 -24.27
C ALA A 422 7.21 -29.15 -25.17
N ALA A 423 6.68 -27.92 -25.20
CA ALA A 423 5.58 -27.51 -26.08
C ALA A 423 5.97 -27.57 -27.54
N TRP A 424 7.14 -27.04 -27.89
CA TRP A 424 7.68 -27.13 -29.25
C TRP A 424 7.85 -28.58 -29.71
N ARG A 425 8.50 -29.42 -28.88
CA ARG A 425 8.71 -30.85 -29.17
C ARG A 425 7.38 -31.58 -29.34
N ARG A 426 6.41 -31.32 -28.46
CA ARG A 426 5.07 -31.90 -28.55
C ARG A 426 4.36 -31.42 -29.82
N ALA A 427 4.32 -30.12 -30.08
CA ALA A 427 3.64 -29.57 -31.25
C ALA A 427 4.26 -30.09 -32.56
N ARG A 428 5.59 -30.26 -32.62
CA ARG A 428 6.29 -30.95 -33.73
C ARG A 428 5.87 -32.41 -33.86
N ALA A 429 5.80 -33.14 -32.75
CA ALA A 429 5.39 -34.56 -32.74
C ALA A 429 3.93 -34.79 -33.20
N PHE A 430 3.09 -33.75 -33.12
CA PHE A 430 1.71 -33.76 -33.61
C PHE A 430 1.54 -33.06 -34.98
N GLY A 431 2.65 -32.68 -35.63
CA GLY A 431 2.64 -32.09 -36.97
C GLY A 431 1.91 -30.77 -37.05
N LEU A 432 1.99 -29.93 -36.02
CA LEU A 432 1.49 -28.56 -36.11
C LEU A 432 2.36 -27.75 -37.09
N PRO A 433 1.76 -26.81 -37.86
CA PRO A 433 2.48 -25.86 -38.69
C PRO A 433 3.58 -25.10 -37.92
N ALA A 434 4.66 -24.70 -38.60
CA ALA A 434 5.83 -24.06 -37.96
C ALA A 434 5.47 -22.78 -37.18
N ASN A 435 4.62 -21.94 -37.74
CA ASN A 435 4.10 -20.73 -37.10
C ASN A 435 3.26 -21.06 -35.85
N GLU A 436 2.38 -22.06 -35.91
CA GLU A 436 1.57 -22.47 -34.74
C GLU A 436 2.46 -23.06 -33.64
N ARG A 437 3.50 -23.83 -34.01
CA ARG A 437 4.51 -24.34 -33.07
C ARG A 437 5.25 -23.21 -32.37
N ALA A 438 5.69 -22.20 -33.12
CA ALA A 438 6.41 -21.04 -32.58
C ALA A 438 5.51 -20.22 -31.65
N GLY A 439 4.26 -19.96 -32.07
CA GLY A 439 3.28 -19.24 -31.25
C GLY A 439 3.00 -19.96 -29.93
N TRP A 440 2.82 -21.28 -29.92
CA TRP A 440 2.63 -22.03 -28.68
C TRP A 440 3.87 -22.08 -27.80
N ALA A 441 5.07 -22.24 -28.39
CA ALA A 441 6.30 -22.21 -27.61
C ALA A 441 6.52 -20.82 -26.96
N ALA A 442 6.29 -19.74 -27.70
CA ALA A 442 6.37 -18.37 -27.18
C ALA A 442 5.32 -18.13 -26.08
N PHE A 443 4.07 -18.54 -26.30
CA PHE A 443 3.00 -18.44 -25.30
C PHE A 443 3.38 -19.18 -24.01
N VAL A 444 3.87 -20.42 -24.10
CA VAL A 444 4.32 -21.18 -22.92
C VAL A 444 5.56 -20.55 -22.28
N GLY A 445 6.48 -20.00 -23.06
CA GLY A 445 7.66 -19.29 -22.55
C GLY A 445 7.30 -18.04 -21.74
N LEU A 446 6.30 -17.27 -22.18
CA LEU A 446 5.87 -16.04 -21.51
C LEU A 446 4.98 -16.31 -20.29
N PHE A 447 4.16 -17.36 -20.34
CA PHE A 447 3.16 -17.70 -19.31
C PHE A 447 3.53 -18.93 -18.46
N GLY A 448 4.70 -19.52 -18.66
CA GLY A 448 5.25 -20.65 -17.91
C GLY A 448 4.28 -21.82 -17.72
N LEU A 449 4.11 -22.26 -16.47
CA LEU A 449 3.28 -23.42 -16.13
C LEU A 449 1.80 -23.24 -16.52
N PRO A 450 1.13 -22.11 -16.21
CA PRO A 450 -0.21 -21.81 -16.73
C PRO A 450 -0.30 -21.93 -18.25
N GLY A 451 0.67 -21.35 -18.97
CA GLY A 451 0.72 -21.43 -20.44
C GLY A 451 0.82 -22.87 -20.94
N TRP A 452 1.64 -23.69 -20.28
CA TRP A 452 1.78 -25.12 -20.59
C TRP A 452 0.47 -25.89 -20.39
N VAL A 453 -0.24 -25.66 -19.29
CA VAL A 453 -1.54 -26.30 -19.02
C VAL A 453 -2.56 -25.87 -20.08
N GLY A 454 -2.63 -24.58 -20.39
CA GLY A 454 -3.46 -24.06 -21.48
C GLY A 454 -3.17 -24.75 -22.82
N PHE A 455 -1.90 -24.85 -23.20
CA PHE A 455 -1.48 -25.59 -24.40
C PHE A 455 -1.89 -27.07 -24.35
N ARG A 456 -1.76 -27.75 -23.20
CA ARG A 456 -2.10 -29.16 -23.08
C ARG A 456 -3.60 -29.42 -23.15
N LEU A 457 -4.42 -28.50 -22.66
CA LEU A 457 -5.87 -28.68 -22.52
C LEU A 457 -6.70 -27.98 -23.61
N HIS A 458 -6.14 -27.05 -24.40
CA HIS A 458 -6.91 -26.32 -25.42
C HIS A 458 -7.53 -27.22 -26.50
N ARG A 459 -6.98 -28.42 -26.71
CA ARG A 459 -7.48 -29.41 -27.66
C ARG A 459 -7.26 -30.83 -27.15
N ARG A 460 -8.07 -31.76 -27.67
CA ARG A 460 -7.81 -33.20 -27.53
C ARG A 460 -6.62 -33.59 -28.40
N TRP A 461 -5.61 -34.19 -27.79
CA TRP A 461 -4.44 -34.69 -28.51
C TRP A 461 -4.72 -36.14 -28.93
N PRO A 462 -4.65 -36.48 -30.22
CA PRO A 462 -4.93 -37.84 -30.67
C PRO A 462 -3.88 -38.83 -30.15
N ALA A 463 -4.23 -40.12 -30.14
CA ALA A 463 -3.26 -41.15 -29.86
C ALA A 463 -2.16 -41.14 -30.95
N ARG A 464 -0.91 -41.36 -30.54
CA ARG A 464 0.20 -41.59 -31.47
C ARG A 464 0.44 -43.09 -31.55
N ALA A 465 0.36 -43.66 -32.74
CA ALA A 465 0.67 -45.07 -32.98
C ALA A 465 1.85 -45.19 -33.94
N ALA A 466 2.57 -46.30 -33.87
CA ALA A 466 3.63 -46.60 -34.82
C ALA A 466 3.03 -46.69 -36.23
N CYS A 467 3.73 -46.11 -37.20
CA CYS A 467 3.43 -46.31 -38.62
C CYS A 467 3.84 -47.74 -39.00
N PRO A 468 2.98 -48.53 -39.66
CA PRO A 468 3.33 -49.90 -40.06
C PRO A 468 4.49 -49.95 -41.07
N ARG A 469 4.68 -48.88 -41.86
CA ARG A 469 5.75 -48.82 -42.87
C ARG A 469 7.08 -48.35 -42.33
N CYS A 470 7.12 -47.21 -41.62
CA CYS A 470 8.37 -46.60 -41.17
C CYS A 470 8.64 -46.70 -39.66
N GLY A 471 7.73 -47.30 -38.88
CA GLY A 471 7.85 -47.42 -37.42
C GLY A 471 7.67 -46.11 -36.63
N ALA A 472 7.70 -44.93 -37.27
CA ALA A 472 7.60 -43.65 -36.59
C ALA A 472 6.27 -43.47 -35.86
N ARG A 473 6.29 -42.94 -34.62
CA ARG A 473 5.08 -42.63 -33.85
C ARG A 473 4.39 -41.39 -34.43
N ALA A 474 3.28 -41.57 -35.12
CA ALA A 474 2.52 -40.49 -35.75
C ALA A 474 1.09 -40.39 -35.20
N PRO A 475 0.51 -39.18 -35.12
CA PRO A 475 -0.84 -38.96 -34.63
C PRO A 475 -1.89 -39.55 -35.57
N ARG A 476 -2.94 -40.17 -34.99
CA ARG A 476 -4.00 -40.87 -35.74
C ARG A 476 -5.21 -40.01 -36.12
N ASP A 477 -5.07 -38.68 -36.08
CA ASP A 477 -6.13 -37.72 -36.46
C ASP A 477 -6.12 -37.32 -37.94
N ARG A 478 -5.39 -38.05 -38.78
CA ARG A 478 -5.14 -37.70 -40.18
C ARG A 478 -4.98 -38.97 -41.03
N PRO A 479 -5.17 -38.88 -42.35
CA PRO A 479 -5.17 -40.07 -43.22
C PRO A 479 -3.78 -40.69 -43.41
N SER A 480 -2.70 -39.93 -43.27
CA SER A 480 -1.34 -40.38 -43.59
C SER A 480 -0.30 -40.09 -42.51
N CYS A 481 0.77 -40.89 -42.50
CA CYS A 481 1.89 -40.75 -41.60
C CYS A 481 2.64 -39.42 -41.85
N LEU A 482 2.87 -38.67 -40.78
CA LEU A 482 3.64 -37.42 -40.83
C LEU A 482 5.09 -37.57 -41.30
N ALA A 483 5.68 -38.76 -41.14
CA ALA A 483 7.08 -39.00 -41.45
C ALA A 483 7.29 -39.50 -42.88
N CYS A 484 6.51 -40.49 -43.33
CA CYS A 484 6.70 -41.13 -44.65
C CYS A 484 5.54 -40.88 -45.64
N GLY A 485 4.46 -40.23 -45.24
CA GLY A 485 3.29 -39.99 -46.10
C GLY A 485 2.38 -41.21 -46.33
N GLU A 486 2.75 -42.40 -45.83
CA GLU A 486 1.95 -43.63 -45.98
C GLU A 486 0.57 -43.49 -45.35
N ALA A 487 -0.49 -43.95 -46.05
CA ALA A 487 -1.82 -43.97 -45.48
C ALA A 487 -1.87 -44.89 -44.25
N PHE A 488 -2.56 -44.46 -43.20
CA PHE A 488 -2.80 -45.36 -42.08
C PHE A 488 -3.80 -46.45 -42.48
N PRO A 489 -3.62 -47.70 -42.02
CA PRO A 489 -4.61 -48.74 -42.25
C PRO A 489 -5.94 -48.31 -41.64
N ALA A 490 -7.04 -48.70 -42.30
CA ALA A 490 -8.37 -48.49 -41.75
C ALA A 490 -8.43 -49.06 -40.33
N PRO A 491 -9.17 -48.42 -39.40
CA PRO A 491 -9.42 -48.99 -38.09
C PRO A 491 -9.93 -50.42 -38.25
N ALA A 492 -9.43 -51.35 -37.43
CA ALA A 492 -9.95 -52.71 -37.45
C ALA A 492 -11.46 -52.66 -37.17
N ALA A 493 -12.24 -53.35 -37.99
CA ALA A 493 -13.68 -53.42 -37.82
C ALA A 493 -13.99 -53.98 -36.43
N THR A 494 -14.65 -53.18 -35.60
CA THR A 494 -14.99 -53.52 -34.21
C THR A 494 -16.36 -54.18 -34.10
N GLY A 495 -17.10 -54.31 -35.21
CA GLY A 495 -18.45 -54.88 -35.23
C GLY A 495 -19.52 -53.93 -34.68
N ILE A 496 -19.16 -52.69 -34.35
CA ILE A 496 -20.05 -51.60 -33.95
C ILE A 496 -20.15 -50.51 -35.03
N GLU A 497 -19.64 -50.77 -36.25
CA GLU A 497 -19.85 -49.86 -37.37
C GLU A 497 -21.32 -49.89 -37.81
N ILE A 498 -22.05 -48.79 -37.59
CA ILE A 498 -23.40 -48.61 -38.14
C ILE A 498 -23.22 -48.17 -39.60
N PHE A 499 -23.57 -49.06 -40.54
CA PHE A 499 -23.71 -48.70 -41.95
C PHE A 499 -24.96 -47.82 -42.09
N ALA A 500 -24.76 -46.52 -42.33
CA ALA A 500 -25.82 -45.53 -42.55
C ALA A 500 -25.81 -45.05 -43.99
#